data_AF-A0A6C0LW26-F1
#
_entry.id   AF-A0A6C0LW26-F1
#
_cell.length_a   1.000
_cell.length_b   1.000
_cell.length_c   1.000
_cell.angle_alpha   90.00
_cell.angle_beta   90.00
_cell.angle_gamma   90.00
#
_symmetry.space_group_name_H-M   'P 1'
#
loop_
_entity.id
_entity.type
_entity.pdbx_description
1 polymer ?
#
loop_
_entity_poly.entity_id
_entity_poly.type
_entity_poly.pdbx_seq_one_letter_code
_entity_poly.pdbx_strand_id
1 'polypeptide(L)'
;MEGRINQKFGDYIQEFKSSVIEVVKKQGLPQDALENIIQIVYDYDKFKLTKEDLVKRKRVKNTIPLHDRCCAKRASGEQCTRRKKDVCDYCGTHEKGRPHGVVAGDTDDNAVEETIKCEIWAQEIRGIVYYIDINYNVYNTEDVISNVVNPKVIAKYSRIADVYSIPEFNV
;
A
#
# COMPACT_ATOMS: atom_id res chain seq x y z
N MET A 1 28.19 15.70 9.93
CA MET A 1 28.92 14.59 9.28
C MET A 1 29.15 14.86 7.80
N GLU A 2 28.10 15.18 7.02
CA GLU A 2 28.18 15.54 5.59
C GLU A 2 29.26 16.58 5.26
N GLY A 3 29.29 17.72 5.98
CA GLY A 3 30.31 18.75 5.76
C GLY A 3 31.77 18.28 5.94
N ARG A 4 32.04 17.42 6.92
CA ARG A 4 33.40 16.84 7.13
C ARG A 4 33.79 15.88 6.01
N ILE A 5 32.82 15.14 5.46
CA ILE A 5 33.06 14.20 4.34
C ILE A 5 33.31 14.99 3.06
N ASN A 6 32.48 16.00 2.77
CA ASN A 6 32.66 16.88 1.63
C ASN A 6 33.99 17.65 1.70
N GLN A 7 34.44 18.05 2.90
CA GLN A 7 35.77 18.66 3.07
C GLN A 7 36.88 17.67 2.71
N LYS A 8 36.87 16.45 3.25
CA LYS A 8 37.87 15.42 2.90
C LYS A 8 37.90 15.09 1.41
N PHE A 9 36.73 14.98 0.77
CA PHE A 9 36.64 14.77 -0.68
C PHE A 9 37.18 15.98 -1.45
N GLY A 10 36.88 17.20 -0.98
CA GLY A 10 37.41 18.43 -1.56
C GLY A 10 38.93 18.48 -1.51
N ASP A 11 39.52 18.16 -0.35
CA ASP A 11 40.97 18.14 -0.16
C ASP A 11 41.64 17.08 -1.05
N TYR A 12 41.07 15.87 -1.11
CA TYR A 12 41.56 14.79 -1.99
C TYR A 12 41.52 15.16 -3.48
N ILE A 13 40.40 15.74 -3.95
CA ILE A 13 40.27 16.19 -5.33
C ILE A 13 41.24 17.33 -5.62
N GLN A 14 41.47 18.23 -4.66
CA GLN A 14 42.42 19.34 -4.82
C GLN A 14 43.86 18.84 -4.95
N GLU A 15 44.27 17.85 -4.16
CA GLU A 15 45.58 17.19 -4.28
C GLU A 15 45.71 16.49 -5.65
N PHE A 16 44.66 15.78 -6.08
CA PHE A 16 44.64 15.17 -7.41
C PHE A 16 44.80 16.20 -8.54
N LYS A 17 43.99 17.27 -8.55
CA LYS A 17 44.08 18.34 -9.56
C LYS A 17 45.49 18.95 -9.59
N SER A 18 46.09 19.17 -8.42
CA SER A 18 47.45 19.73 -8.31
C SER A 18 48.51 18.78 -8.90
N SER A 19 48.44 17.48 -8.60
CA SER A 19 49.35 16.48 -9.17
C SER A 19 49.25 16.38 -10.70
N VAL A 20 48.02 16.45 -11.25
CA VAL A 20 47.80 16.43 -12.70
C VAL A 20 48.43 17.66 -13.34
N ILE A 21 48.23 18.84 -12.77
CA ILE A 21 48.81 20.09 -13.28
C ILE A 21 50.34 20.04 -13.24
N GLU A 22 50.95 19.48 -12.21
CA GLU A 22 52.41 19.30 -12.14
C GLU A 22 52.94 18.40 -13.26
N VAL A 23 52.25 17.30 -13.56
CA VAL A 23 52.63 16.41 -14.66
C VAL A 23 52.53 17.13 -16.00
N VAL A 24 51.43 17.88 -16.22
CA VAL A 24 51.21 18.63 -17.46
C VAL A 24 52.28 19.73 -17.64
N LYS A 25 52.65 20.43 -16.57
CA LYS A 25 53.73 21.44 -16.60
C LYS A 25 55.09 20.85 -16.97
N LYS A 26 55.37 19.60 -16.56
CA LYS A 26 56.62 18.89 -16.90
C LYS A 26 56.71 18.43 -18.36
N GLN A 27 55.58 18.39 -19.09
CA GLN A 27 55.54 17.93 -20.48
C GLN A 27 55.98 19.00 -21.50
N GLY A 28 56.25 20.24 -21.07
CA GLY A 28 56.79 21.28 -21.96
C GLY A 28 55.84 21.67 -23.11
N LEU A 29 54.53 21.62 -22.87
CA LEU A 29 53.51 21.97 -23.85
C LEU A 29 53.53 23.48 -24.19
N PRO A 30 53.06 23.86 -25.40
CA PRO A 30 52.86 25.27 -25.74
C PRO A 30 51.91 25.97 -24.75
N GLN A 31 52.20 27.23 -24.45
CA GLN A 31 51.53 28.05 -23.42
C GLN A 31 49.99 28.02 -23.53
N ASP A 32 49.45 28.16 -24.75
CA ASP A 32 48.00 28.15 -25.00
C ASP A 32 47.34 26.81 -24.63
N ALA A 33 48.00 25.70 -24.94
CA ALA A 33 47.50 24.36 -24.62
C ALA A 33 47.57 24.08 -23.12
N LEU A 34 48.61 24.60 -22.44
CA LEU A 34 48.78 24.49 -21.00
C LEU A 34 47.66 25.22 -20.25
N GLU A 35 47.37 26.46 -20.64
CA GLU A 35 46.33 27.28 -20.01
C GLU A 35 44.94 26.66 -20.19
N ASN A 36 44.65 26.13 -21.38
CA ASN A 36 43.39 25.45 -21.66
C ASN A 36 43.21 24.18 -20.78
N ILE A 37 44.24 23.35 -20.65
CA ILE A 37 44.18 22.15 -19.79
C ILE A 37 43.98 22.53 -18.32
N ILE A 38 44.69 23.56 -17.84
CA ILE A 38 44.55 24.03 -16.46
C ILE A 38 43.12 24.53 -16.21
N GLN A 39 42.55 25.28 -17.15
CA GLN A 39 41.20 25.81 -17.03
C GLN A 39 40.16 24.69 -16.98
N ILE A 40 40.24 23.68 -17.86
CA ILE A 40 39.35 22.50 -17.83
C ILE A 40 39.42 21.76 -16.48
N VAL A 41 40.64 21.59 -15.94
CA VAL A 41 40.84 20.88 -14.67
C VAL A 41 40.24 21.66 -13.50
N TYR A 42 40.36 22.99 -13.47
CA TYR A 42 39.79 23.80 -12.40
C TYR A 42 38.27 23.96 -12.51
N ASP A 43 37.75 24.13 -13.72
CA ASP A 43 36.31 24.28 -13.99
C ASP A 43 35.53 22.98 -13.79
N TYR A 44 36.22 21.82 -13.74
CA TYR A 44 35.56 20.56 -13.44
C TYR A 44 34.84 20.60 -12.09
N ASP A 45 33.52 20.37 -12.14
CA ASP A 45 32.62 20.55 -11.03
C ASP A 45 32.99 19.66 -9.83
N LYS A 46 32.86 20.23 -8.63
CA LYS A 46 33.19 19.52 -7.39
C LYS A 46 32.01 18.66 -7.00
N PHE A 47 32.23 17.36 -6.90
CA PHE A 47 31.23 16.45 -6.36
C PHE A 47 30.86 16.87 -4.93
N LYS A 48 29.57 17.11 -4.70
CA LYS A 48 29.01 17.43 -3.38
C LYS A 48 28.06 16.33 -2.98
N LEU A 49 28.38 15.66 -1.89
CA LEU A 49 27.54 14.64 -1.30
C LEU A 49 26.38 15.34 -0.59
N THR A 50 25.15 14.97 -0.93
CA THR A 50 23.93 15.58 -0.39
C THR A 50 23.31 14.69 0.69
N LYS A 51 22.40 15.26 1.49
CA LYS A 51 21.62 14.51 2.49
C LYS A 51 20.88 13.31 1.90
N GLU A 52 20.45 13.40 0.64
CA GLU A 52 19.72 12.33 -0.04
C GLU A 52 20.57 11.07 -0.25
N ASP A 53 21.88 11.24 -0.37
CA ASP A 53 22.84 10.13 -0.55
C ASP A 53 23.14 9.41 0.78
N LEU A 54 23.02 10.12 1.91
CA LEU A 54 23.30 9.59 3.24
C LEU A 54 22.07 8.94 3.89
N VAL A 55 20.87 9.28 3.43
CA VAL A 55 19.63 8.72 3.97
C VAL A 55 19.34 7.39 3.29
N LYS A 56 19.22 6.31 4.08
CA LYS A 56 18.64 5.05 3.58
C LYS A 56 17.25 5.35 3.03
N ARG A 57 17.10 5.22 1.70
CA ARG A 57 15.80 5.42 1.03
C ARG A 57 14.75 4.57 1.74
N LYS A 58 13.78 5.24 2.37
CA LYS A 58 12.62 4.57 2.95
C LYS A 58 11.73 4.18 1.79
N ARG A 59 11.77 2.90 1.38
CA ARG A 59 10.87 2.38 0.34
C ARG A 59 9.44 2.72 0.74
N VAL A 60 8.70 3.38 -0.14
CA VAL A 60 7.26 3.59 0.05
C VAL A 60 6.63 2.22 0.27
N LYS A 61 6.02 2.05 1.44
CA LYS A 61 5.30 0.81 1.74
C LYS A 61 3.97 0.90 0.97
N ASN A 62 3.83 0.14 -0.10
CA ASN A 62 2.52 -0.06 -0.69
C ASN A 62 1.66 -0.84 0.31
N THR A 63 0.56 -0.22 0.73
CA THR A 63 -0.40 -0.84 1.63
C THR A 63 -1.21 -1.85 0.84
N ILE A 64 -1.07 -3.14 1.17
CA ILE A 64 -1.86 -4.21 0.55
C ILE A 64 -3.22 -4.27 1.28
N PRO A 65 -4.36 -4.37 0.58
CA PRO A 65 -5.67 -4.57 1.20
C PRO A 65 -5.69 -5.78 2.13
N LEU A 66 -6.48 -5.74 3.21
CA LEU A 66 -6.47 -6.80 4.24
C LEU A 66 -6.81 -8.18 3.68
N HIS A 67 -7.77 -8.27 2.74
CA HIS A 67 -8.20 -9.53 2.11
C HIS A 67 -7.10 -10.19 1.26
N ASP A 68 -6.16 -9.38 0.77
CA ASP A 68 -5.01 -9.82 -0.02
C ASP A 68 -3.79 -10.16 0.84
N ARG A 69 -3.86 -9.94 2.17
CA ARG A 69 -2.75 -10.24 3.06
C ARG A 69 -2.70 -11.71 3.41
N CYS A 70 -1.48 -12.17 3.63
CA CYS A 70 -1.19 -13.49 4.15
C CYS A 70 -1.81 -13.68 5.55
N CYS A 71 -2.55 -14.77 5.74
CA CYS A 71 -3.26 -15.07 7.00
C CYS A 71 -2.33 -15.55 8.14
N ALA A 72 -1.06 -15.85 7.87
CA ALA A 72 -0.11 -16.23 8.92
C ALA A 72 0.32 -15.03 9.81
N LYS A 73 0.58 -15.31 11.09
CA LYS A 73 1.13 -14.37 12.07
C LYS A 73 2.67 -14.43 12.09
N ARG A 74 3.32 -13.30 12.36
CA ARG A 74 4.77 -13.21 12.63
C ARG A 74 5.07 -13.66 14.06
N ALA A 75 6.34 -13.81 14.40
CA ALA A 75 6.78 -14.06 15.79
C ALA A 75 6.32 -12.97 16.78
N SER A 76 5.98 -11.77 16.29
CA SER A 76 5.38 -10.69 17.08
C SER A 76 3.87 -10.86 17.34
N GLY A 77 3.23 -11.91 16.82
CA GLY A 77 1.78 -12.10 16.88
C GLY A 77 0.98 -11.33 15.82
N GLU A 78 1.59 -10.36 15.13
CA GLU A 78 0.91 -9.56 14.09
C GLU A 78 0.72 -10.33 12.77
N GLN A 79 -0.37 -10.05 12.06
CA GLN A 79 -0.64 -10.59 10.73
C GLN A 79 0.48 -10.21 9.74
N CYS A 80 0.88 -11.16 8.90
CA CYS A 80 1.87 -10.92 7.87
C CYS A 80 1.40 -9.87 6.85
N THR A 81 2.16 -8.78 6.71
CA THR A 81 1.86 -7.70 5.75
C THR A 81 2.18 -8.03 4.28
N ARG A 82 2.48 -9.29 3.94
CA ARG A 82 2.83 -9.69 2.57
C ARG A 82 1.57 -10.17 1.84
N ARG A 83 1.53 -10.00 0.52
CA ARG A 83 0.44 -10.49 -0.32
C ARG A 83 0.39 -12.03 -0.29
N LYS A 84 -0.81 -12.60 -0.18
CA LYS A 84 -1.06 -14.04 -0.32
C LYS A 84 -0.89 -14.47 -1.79
N LYS A 85 -0.73 -15.77 -2.05
CA LYS A 85 -0.73 -16.28 -3.43
C LYS A 85 -2.17 -16.53 -3.89
N ASP A 86 -2.40 -16.57 -5.19
CA ASP A 86 -3.76 -16.76 -5.73
C ASP A 86 -4.38 -18.11 -5.31
N VAL A 87 -3.54 -19.12 -5.12
CA VAL A 87 -3.95 -20.50 -4.81
C VAL A 87 -3.83 -20.82 -3.31
N CYS A 88 -3.29 -19.91 -2.49
CA CYS A 88 -3.14 -20.18 -1.06
C CYS A 88 -3.20 -18.91 -0.19
N ASP A 89 -3.77 -19.02 1.00
CA ASP A 89 -3.95 -17.91 1.94
C ASP A 89 -2.66 -17.40 2.60
N TYR A 90 -1.50 -17.86 2.12
CA TYR A 90 -0.20 -17.55 2.66
C TYR A 90 0.71 -16.91 1.61
N CYS A 91 1.63 -16.06 2.05
CA CYS A 91 2.70 -15.59 1.17
C CYS A 91 3.72 -16.71 0.93
N GLY A 92 4.51 -16.60 -0.14
CA GLY A 92 5.49 -17.64 -0.51
C GLY A 92 6.56 -17.97 0.55
N THR A 93 6.73 -17.16 1.60
CA THR A 93 7.61 -17.48 2.73
C THR A 93 6.91 -18.33 3.78
N HIS A 94 5.65 -18.03 4.10
CA HIS A 94 4.87 -18.83 5.05
C HIS A 94 4.41 -20.16 4.46
N GLU A 95 4.25 -20.23 3.14
CA GLU A 95 4.01 -21.51 2.45
C GLU A 95 5.24 -22.42 2.49
N LYS A 96 6.45 -21.89 2.21
CA LYS A 96 7.70 -22.66 2.24
C LYS A 96 8.14 -23.04 3.66
N GLY A 97 7.84 -22.19 4.64
CA GLY A 97 8.27 -22.35 6.03
C GLY A 97 7.28 -23.10 6.92
N ARG A 98 6.42 -23.96 6.35
CA ARG A 98 5.40 -24.71 7.12
C ARG A 98 5.90 -26.13 7.43
N PRO A 99 6.48 -26.38 8.62
CA PRO A 99 6.95 -27.72 9.00
C PRO A 99 5.81 -28.68 9.37
N HIS A 100 4.72 -28.20 9.97
CA HIS A 100 3.54 -28.98 10.33
C HIS A 100 2.27 -28.16 10.02
N GLY A 101 1.12 -28.83 9.89
CA GLY A 101 -0.11 -28.25 9.38
C GLY A 101 -0.62 -26.98 10.09
N VAL A 102 -1.66 -26.34 9.54
CA VAL A 102 -2.35 -25.23 10.21
C VAL A 102 -2.80 -25.72 11.57
N VAL A 103 -2.27 -25.14 12.65
CA VAL A 103 -2.77 -25.40 13.99
C VAL A 103 -4.08 -24.64 14.09
N ALA A 104 -5.19 -25.36 14.06
CA ALA A 104 -6.51 -24.83 14.39
C ALA A 104 -6.56 -24.58 15.91
N GLY A 105 -5.79 -23.59 16.37
CA GLY A 105 -5.78 -23.12 17.74
C GLY A 105 -6.29 -21.69 17.73
N ASP A 106 -7.46 -21.53 18.36
CA ASP A 106 -8.23 -20.30 18.55
C ASP A 106 -8.54 -19.54 17.26
N THR A 107 -9.75 -19.76 16.77
CA THR A 107 -10.51 -18.79 15.96
C THR A 107 -10.55 -17.47 16.71
N ASP A 108 -9.49 -16.67 16.54
CA ASP A 108 -9.48 -15.27 16.92
C ASP A 108 -10.64 -14.63 16.17
N ASP A 109 -11.62 -14.13 16.92
CA ASP A 109 -12.83 -13.40 16.53
C ASP A 109 -12.51 -12.11 15.75
N ASN A 110 -11.79 -12.22 14.65
CA ASN A 110 -11.86 -11.28 13.56
C ASN A 110 -12.82 -11.89 12.56
N ALA A 111 -14.09 -12.00 12.97
CA ALA A 111 -15.19 -11.98 12.03
C ALA A 111 -14.91 -10.75 11.15
N VAL A 112 -14.40 -11.02 9.96
CA VAL A 112 -14.33 -10.05 8.89
C VAL A 112 -15.76 -9.55 8.80
N GLU A 113 -16.03 -8.32 9.23
CA GLU A 113 -17.25 -7.63 8.84
C GLU A 113 -17.14 -7.51 7.32
N GLU A 114 -17.57 -8.56 6.62
CA GLU A 114 -17.75 -8.56 5.20
C GLU A 114 -18.80 -7.49 4.96
N THR A 115 -18.34 -6.32 4.54
CA THR A 115 -19.20 -5.26 4.04
C THR A 115 -19.76 -5.72 2.71
N ILE A 116 -20.78 -6.58 2.80
CA ILE A 116 -21.50 -7.09 1.64
C ILE A 116 -22.30 -5.91 1.08
N LYS A 117 -22.03 -5.56 -0.17
CA LYS A 117 -22.88 -4.61 -0.89
C LYS A 117 -24.23 -5.27 -1.13
N CYS A 118 -25.27 -4.77 -0.48
CA CYS A 118 -26.64 -5.18 -0.70
C CYS A 118 -27.36 -4.11 -1.53
N GLU A 119 -28.07 -4.53 -2.57
CA GLU A 119 -28.93 -3.65 -3.37
C GLU A 119 -30.35 -3.69 -2.80
N ILE A 120 -30.85 -2.51 -2.41
CA ILE A 120 -32.18 -2.32 -1.87
C ILE A 120 -32.98 -1.50 -2.90
N TRP A 121 -34.20 -1.91 -3.19
CA TRP A 121 -35.11 -1.15 -4.06
C TRP A 121 -36.47 -0.94 -3.41
N ALA A 122 -37.21 0.06 -3.90
CA ALA A 122 -38.56 0.38 -3.45
C ALA A 122 -39.59 -0.44 -4.24
N GLN A 123 -40.47 -1.13 -3.53
CA GLN A 123 -41.57 -1.93 -4.09
C GLN A 123 -42.89 -1.50 -3.45
N GLU A 124 -43.90 -1.24 -4.29
CA GLU A 124 -45.25 -0.99 -3.81
C GLU A 124 -45.97 -2.31 -3.51
N ILE A 125 -46.45 -2.47 -2.28
CA ILE A 125 -47.24 -3.62 -1.82
C ILE A 125 -48.52 -3.08 -1.19
N ARG A 126 -49.66 -3.36 -1.83
CA ARG A 126 -51.00 -2.88 -1.42
C ARG A 126 -51.07 -1.36 -1.17
N GLY A 127 -50.38 -0.57 -2.00
CA GLY A 127 -50.40 0.90 -1.95
C GLY A 127 -49.47 1.54 -0.92
N ILE A 128 -48.64 0.75 -0.23
CA ILE A 128 -47.57 1.24 0.66
C ILE A 128 -46.22 0.87 0.02
N VAL A 129 -45.29 1.83 0.02
CA VAL A 129 -43.93 1.61 -0.52
C VAL A 129 -43.05 1.00 0.57
N TYR A 130 -42.49 -0.17 0.29
CA TYR A 130 -41.55 -0.88 1.14
C TYR A 130 -40.17 -0.98 0.47
N TYR A 131 -39.11 -0.96 1.27
CA TYR A 131 -37.76 -1.19 0.80
C TYR A 131 -37.37 -2.64 1.01
N ILE A 132 -37.02 -3.34 -0.06
CA ILE A 132 -36.75 -4.78 -0.05
C ILE A 132 -35.42 -5.13 -0.73
N ASP A 133 -34.85 -6.28 -0.39
CA ASP A 133 -33.65 -6.86 -1.04
C ASP A 133 -33.92 -8.20 -1.72
N ILE A 134 -32.88 -8.73 -2.39
CA ILE A 134 -32.93 -10.05 -3.03
C ILE A 134 -33.05 -11.22 -2.04
N ASN A 135 -32.77 -11.00 -0.75
CA ASN A 135 -32.81 -12.02 0.29
C ASN A 135 -34.16 -12.06 1.04
N TYR A 136 -35.21 -11.50 0.46
CA TYR A 136 -36.56 -11.50 1.01
C TYR A 136 -36.73 -10.66 2.28
N ASN A 137 -35.83 -9.71 2.55
CA ASN A 137 -35.92 -8.83 3.71
C ASN A 137 -36.67 -7.55 3.37
N VAL A 138 -37.43 -7.05 4.33
CA VAL A 138 -38.07 -5.74 4.31
C VAL A 138 -37.37 -4.86 5.33
N TYR A 139 -36.90 -3.68 4.91
CA TYR A 139 -36.13 -2.77 5.74
C TYR A 139 -36.98 -1.63 6.29
N ASN A 140 -36.55 -1.07 7.43
CA ASN A 140 -37.14 0.15 7.97
C ASN A 140 -36.89 1.33 7.00
N THR A 141 -37.98 1.99 6.61
CA THR A 141 -37.96 3.18 5.76
C THR A 141 -37.08 4.31 6.30
N GLU A 142 -37.09 4.56 7.61
CA GLU A 142 -36.28 5.63 8.22
C GLU A 142 -34.78 5.37 8.11
N ASP A 143 -34.36 4.11 8.32
CA ASP A 143 -32.96 3.69 8.26
C ASP A 143 -32.42 3.75 6.82
N VAL A 144 -33.25 3.34 5.85
CA VAL A 144 -32.90 3.38 4.42
C VAL A 144 -32.81 4.83 3.92
N ILE A 145 -33.78 5.68 4.28
CA ILE A 145 -33.76 7.11 3.92
C ILE A 145 -32.56 7.83 4.55
N SER A 146 -32.19 7.44 5.78
CA SER A 146 -31.06 8.03 6.52
C SER A 146 -29.70 7.47 6.11
N ASN A 147 -29.61 6.56 5.12
CA ASN A 147 -28.38 5.88 4.70
C ASN A 147 -27.61 5.24 5.86
N VAL A 148 -28.33 4.62 6.81
CA VAL A 148 -27.71 3.95 7.96
C VAL A 148 -26.97 2.70 7.47
N VAL A 149 -25.76 2.50 7.97
CA VAL A 149 -25.00 1.26 7.74
C VAL A 149 -25.68 0.13 8.51
N ASN A 150 -26.06 -0.94 7.81
CA ASN A 150 -26.82 -2.08 8.34
C ASN A 150 -28.25 -1.71 8.81
N PRO A 151 -29.14 -1.28 7.89
CA PRO A 151 -30.51 -0.88 8.22
C PRO A 151 -31.30 -2.04 8.85
N LYS A 152 -32.22 -1.73 9.77
CA LYS A 152 -32.97 -2.74 10.51
C LYS A 152 -33.98 -3.46 9.60
N VAL A 153 -33.91 -4.79 9.59
CA VAL A 153 -34.93 -5.64 8.95
C VAL A 153 -36.17 -5.68 9.85
N ILE A 154 -37.31 -5.29 9.30
CA ILE A 154 -38.60 -5.22 10.01
C ILE A 154 -39.51 -6.41 9.73
N ALA A 155 -39.36 -7.07 8.57
CA ALA A 155 -40.15 -8.23 8.19
C ALA A 155 -39.50 -8.99 7.02
N LYS A 156 -40.10 -10.12 6.63
CA LYS A 156 -39.78 -10.79 5.35
C LYS A 156 -40.94 -10.77 4.36
N TYR A 157 -40.64 -10.54 3.08
CA TYR A 157 -41.63 -10.60 2.02
C TYR A 157 -41.59 -11.94 1.28
N SER A 158 -42.72 -12.35 0.72
CA SER A 158 -42.86 -13.51 -0.16
C SER A 158 -43.29 -13.04 -1.55
N ARG A 159 -42.80 -13.70 -2.60
CA ARG A 159 -43.18 -13.44 -3.98
C ARG A 159 -43.78 -14.70 -4.59
N ILE A 160 -45.08 -14.69 -4.86
CA ILE A 160 -45.79 -15.79 -5.52
C ILE A 160 -46.29 -15.27 -6.87
N ALA A 161 -45.72 -15.78 -7.97
CA ALA A 161 -46.16 -15.50 -9.34
C ALA A 161 -46.44 -14.00 -9.63
N ASP A 162 -45.46 -13.14 -9.32
CA ASP A 162 -45.48 -11.66 -9.44
C ASP A 162 -46.29 -10.86 -8.41
N VAL A 163 -46.93 -11.52 -7.44
CA VAL A 163 -47.55 -10.84 -6.31
C VAL A 163 -46.61 -10.85 -5.11
N TYR A 164 -46.28 -9.66 -4.63
CA TYR A 164 -45.51 -9.43 -3.40
C TYR A 164 -46.48 -9.40 -2.20
N SER A 165 -46.15 -10.13 -1.15
CA SER A 165 -46.88 -10.14 0.12
C SER A 165 -45.90 -10.10 1.29
N ILE A 166 -46.29 -9.51 2.40
CA ILE A 166 -45.56 -9.52 3.67
C ILE A 166 -46.42 -10.26 4.71
N PRO A 167 -46.18 -11.57 4.92
CA PRO A 167 -47.01 -12.40 5.79
C PRO A 167 -47.15 -11.87 7.22
N GLU A 168 -46.11 -11.23 7.76
CA GLU A 168 -46.09 -10.68 9.12
C GLU A 168 -47.03 -9.48 9.30
N PHE A 169 -47.26 -8.70 8.25
CA PHE A 169 -48.22 -7.59 8.27
C PHE A 169 -49.59 -7.99 7.72
N ASN A 170 -49.78 -9.27 7.38
CA ASN A 170 -51.00 -9.80 6.76
C ASN A 170 -51.37 -9.05 5.45
N VAL A 171 -50.35 -8.53 4.76
CA VAL A 171 -50.44 -7.80 3.48
C VAL A 171 -49.73 -8.51 2.34
#